data_AF-A0A5C0ZRG9-F1
#
_entry.id   AF-A0A5C0ZRG9-F1
#
_cell.length_a   1.000
_cell.length_b   1.000
_cell.length_c   1.000
_cell.angle_alpha   90.00
_cell.angle_beta   90.00
_cell.angle_gamma   90.00
#
_symmetry.space_group_name_H-M   'P 1'
#
loop_
_entity.id
_entity.type
_entity.pdbx_description
1 polymer ?
#
loop_
_entity_poly.entity_id
_entity_poly.type
_entity_poly.pdbx_seq_one_letter_code
_entity_poly.pdbx_strand_id
1 'polypeptide(L)'
;MKTKTYALFMLILLVTYLEFSCKKAERSPCEGLLNESQPKQIGFVFINKQTGENIIIANKLDTAVIKTTSANIVKSYPKMIINNDRNPLNGTLILIIPETGEGDYPFSIDVANFGRVELSYSINQIKSNDICKPYYYSMSSIEVKSHPFEYFENEHILGRKNLLKILL
;
A
#
# COMPACT_ATOMS: atom_id res chain seq x y z
N MET A 1 -67.84 -37.78 21.34
CA MET A 1 -66.43 -38.11 21.05
C MET A 1 -65.90 -37.42 19.76
N LYS A 2 -66.18 -36.13 19.53
CA LYS A 2 -65.64 -35.39 18.35
C LYS A 2 -64.80 -34.15 18.71
N THR A 3 -64.81 -33.73 19.98
CA THR A 3 -64.11 -32.53 20.46
C THR A 3 -62.63 -32.74 20.72
N LYS A 4 -62.20 -33.96 21.09
CA LYS A 4 -60.79 -34.28 21.36
C LYS A 4 -59.90 -34.35 20.11
N THR A 5 -60.47 -34.69 18.95
CA THR A 5 -59.73 -34.79 17.68
C THR A 5 -59.48 -33.42 17.03
N TYR A 6 -60.42 -32.48 17.16
CA TYR A 6 -60.24 -31.11 16.66
C TYR A 6 -59.18 -30.33 17.44
N ALA A 7 -59.10 -30.53 18.76
CA ALA A 7 -58.06 -29.93 19.59
C ALA A 7 -56.65 -30.41 19.18
N LEU A 8 -56.51 -31.69 18.81
CA LEU A 8 -55.24 -32.25 18.34
C LEU A 8 -54.81 -31.67 16.98
N PHE A 9 -55.75 -31.53 16.03
CA PHE A 9 -55.47 -30.93 14.72
C PHE A 9 -55.11 -29.45 14.80
N MET A 10 -55.75 -28.69 15.69
CA MET A 10 -55.41 -27.27 15.92
C MET A 10 -54.04 -27.10 16.57
N LEU A 11 -53.62 -28.03 17.43
CA LEU A 11 -52.32 -27.99 18.09
C LEU A 11 -51.19 -28.35 17.10
N ILE A 12 -51.42 -29.28 16.19
CA ILE A 12 -50.47 -29.63 15.11
C ILE A 12 -50.31 -28.45 14.13
N LEU A 13 -51.40 -27.76 13.78
CA LEU A 13 -51.35 -26.57 12.93
C LEU A 13 -50.56 -25.41 13.59
N LEU A 14 -50.70 -25.23 14.90
CA LEU A 14 -49.97 -24.18 15.63
C LEU A 14 -48.45 -24.41 15.66
N VAL A 15 -48.01 -25.67 15.77
CA VAL A 15 -46.58 -26.04 15.82
C VAL A 15 -45.93 -25.88 14.43
N THR A 16 -46.67 -26.12 13.34
CA THR A 16 -46.13 -25.92 11.98
C THR A 16 -45.94 -24.45 11.58
N TYR A 17 -46.57 -23.50 12.28
CA TYR A 17 -46.36 -22.07 12.02
C TYR A 17 -45.12 -21.49 12.72
N LEU A 18 -44.53 -22.19 13.70
CA LEU A 18 -43.44 -21.66 14.52
C LEU A 18 -42.04 -21.93 13.97
N GLU A 19 -41.88 -22.76 12.94
CA GLU A 19 -40.56 -23.21 12.50
C GLU A 19 -40.31 -23.03 11.00
N PHE A 20 -40.42 -21.81 10.44
CA PHE A 20 -39.68 -21.47 9.21
C PHE A 20 -39.37 -19.98 9.08
N SER A 21 -39.15 -19.27 10.20
CA SER A 21 -38.37 -18.03 10.13
C SER A 21 -36.89 -18.41 10.15
N CYS A 22 -36.43 -18.97 9.03
CA CYS A 22 -35.01 -19.04 8.73
C CYS A 22 -34.53 -17.59 8.64
N LYS A 23 -34.07 -17.03 9.77
CA LYS A 23 -33.35 -15.75 9.75
C LYS A 23 -32.14 -16.01 8.88
N LYS A 24 -32.20 -15.53 7.64
CA LYS A 24 -31.05 -15.48 6.73
C LYS A 24 -29.91 -14.90 7.56
N ALA A 25 -28.88 -15.70 7.82
CA ALA A 25 -27.72 -15.24 8.58
C ALA A 25 -27.26 -13.94 7.91
N GLU A 26 -27.40 -12.83 8.62
CA GLU A 26 -26.92 -11.54 8.13
C GLU A 26 -25.41 -11.69 8.03
N ARG A 27 -24.92 -11.88 6.81
CA ARG A 27 -23.48 -11.79 6.54
C ARG A 27 -23.03 -10.44 7.06
N SER A 28 -21.96 -10.44 7.84
CA SER A 28 -21.37 -9.18 8.31
C SER A 28 -21.10 -8.31 7.08
N PRO A 29 -21.38 -6.99 7.11
CA PRO A 29 -21.16 -6.11 5.96
C PRO A 29 -19.70 -6.09 5.48
N CYS A 30 -18.78 -6.67 6.25
CA CYS A 30 -17.35 -6.75 5.97
C CYS A 30 -16.87 -8.15 5.58
N GLU A 31 -17.77 -9.14 5.50
CA GLU A 31 -17.44 -10.52 5.19
C GLU A 31 -17.00 -10.66 3.73
N GLY A 32 -15.76 -11.14 3.52
CA GLY A 32 -15.16 -11.29 2.20
C GLY A 32 -14.35 -10.09 1.70
N LEU A 33 -14.31 -8.98 2.46
CA LEU A 33 -13.39 -7.88 2.17
C LEU A 33 -11.99 -8.21 2.68
N LEU A 34 -11.02 -8.26 1.77
CA LEU A 34 -9.60 -8.31 2.15
C LEU A 34 -9.24 -6.98 2.84
N ASN A 35 -8.84 -7.07 4.11
CA ASN A 35 -8.38 -5.92 4.89
C ASN A 35 -6.95 -5.49 4.53
N GLU A 36 -6.46 -5.88 3.36
CA GLU A 36 -5.12 -5.52 2.91
C GLU A 36 -5.18 -4.17 2.20
N SER A 37 -4.46 -3.19 2.74
CA SER A 37 -4.16 -1.94 2.01
C SER A 37 -3.18 -2.24 0.89
N GLN A 38 -3.30 -1.53 -0.25
CA GLN A 38 -2.29 -1.61 -1.30
C GLN A 38 -0.89 -1.33 -0.72
N PRO A 39 0.15 -2.05 -1.18
CA PRO A 39 1.51 -1.78 -0.74
C PRO A 39 1.88 -0.32 -1.03
N LYS A 40 2.38 0.38 -0.01
CA LYS A 40 2.87 1.75 -0.14
C LYS A 40 4.11 1.76 -1.03
N GLN A 41 4.26 2.80 -1.84
CA GLN A 41 5.36 2.90 -2.79
C GLN A 41 5.97 4.31 -2.76
N ILE A 42 7.29 4.37 -2.97
CA ILE A 42 8.04 5.61 -3.21
C ILE A 42 8.81 5.44 -4.53
N GLY A 43 8.71 6.41 -5.42
CA GLY A 43 9.45 6.44 -6.67
C GLY A 43 10.60 7.45 -6.62
N PHE A 44 11.72 7.07 -7.21
CA PHE A 44 12.95 7.86 -7.23
C PHE A 44 13.45 7.99 -8.66
N VAL A 45 13.68 9.24 -9.06
CA VAL A 45 14.40 9.61 -10.29
C VAL A 45 15.71 10.23 -9.86
N PHE A 46 16.82 9.56 -10.18
CA PHE A 46 18.16 10.07 -9.88
C PHE A 46 18.69 10.82 -11.09
N ILE A 47 19.04 12.09 -10.91
CA ILE A 47 19.55 12.97 -11.95
C ILE A 47 21.00 13.29 -11.66
N ASN A 48 21.87 13.12 -12.66
CA ASN A 48 23.26 13.51 -12.56
C ASN A 48 23.34 15.05 -12.51
N LYS A 49 23.94 15.61 -11.46
CA LYS A 49 24.04 17.05 -11.24
C LYS A 49 24.87 17.77 -12.31
N GLN A 50 25.82 17.09 -12.95
CA GLN A 50 26.68 17.67 -13.98
C GLN A 50 26.03 17.65 -15.36
N THR A 51 25.40 16.54 -15.74
CA THR A 51 24.85 16.35 -17.10
C THR A 51 23.35 16.64 -17.19
N GLY A 52 22.62 16.61 -16.08
CA GLY A 52 21.16 16.70 -16.04
C GLY A 52 20.45 15.43 -16.51
N GLU A 53 21.18 14.36 -16.80
CA GLU A 53 20.61 13.11 -17.32
C GLU A 53 20.09 12.20 -16.21
N ASN A 54 19.10 11.36 -16.55
CA ASN A 54 18.64 10.29 -15.67
C ASN A 54 19.73 9.21 -15.55
N ILE A 55 20.26 9.02 -14.33
CA ILE A 55 21.37 8.12 -14.03
C ILE A 55 21.03 6.67 -14.37
N ILE A 56 19.81 6.22 -14.08
CA ILE A 56 19.37 4.84 -14.34
C ILE A 56 19.34 4.57 -15.85
N ILE A 57 18.81 5.51 -16.64
CA ILE A 57 18.72 5.37 -18.09
C ILE A 57 20.10 5.46 -18.74
N ALA A 58 20.85 6.53 -18.44
CA ALA A 58 22.14 6.81 -19.07
C ALA A 58 23.16 5.68 -18.86
N ASN A 59 23.12 5.04 -17.68
CA ASN A 59 24.06 3.97 -17.31
C ASN A 59 23.46 2.57 -17.38
N LYS A 60 22.21 2.43 -17.86
CA LYS A 60 21.48 1.16 -17.95
C LYS A 60 21.53 0.37 -16.63
N LEU A 61 21.31 1.05 -15.52
CA LEU A 61 21.38 0.43 -14.19
C LEU A 61 20.22 -0.54 -13.99
N ASP A 62 20.49 -1.64 -13.30
CA ASP A 62 19.49 -2.58 -12.82
C ASP A 62 19.25 -2.43 -11.30
N THR A 63 18.32 -3.22 -10.75
CA THR A 63 18.03 -3.19 -9.32
C THR A 63 19.11 -3.86 -8.47
N ALA A 64 20.00 -4.66 -9.03
CA ALA A 64 21.06 -5.37 -8.30
C ALA A 64 22.17 -4.42 -7.85
N VAL A 65 22.44 -3.37 -8.63
CA VAL A 65 23.44 -2.35 -8.29
C VAL A 65 22.93 -1.27 -7.33
N ILE A 66 21.64 -1.24 -7.02
CA ILE A 66 21.05 -0.30 -6.07
C ILE A 66 20.90 -0.99 -4.73
N LYS A 67 21.51 -0.50 -3.65
CA LYS A 67 21.37 -1.12 -2.32
C LYS A 67 20.48 -0.29 -1.42
N THR A 68 19.61 -0.93 -0.66
CA THR A 68 18.78 -0.27 0.35
C THR A 68 19.18 -0.77 1.74
N THR A 69 19.31 0.15 2.69
CA THR A 69 19.65 -0.16 4.08
C THR A 69 18.70 0.59 5.00
N SER A 70 18.10 -0.09 5.97
CA SER A 70 17.30 0.52 7.04
C SER A 70 17.66 -0.14 8.37
N ALA A 71 17.62 0.64 9.45
CA ALA A 71 17.83 0.12 10.80
C ALA A 71 16.71 -0.85 11.23
N ASN A 72 15.52 -0.72 10.64
CA ASN A 72 14.32 -1.41 11.09
C ASN A 72 14.00 -2.68 10.28
N ILE A 73 14.82 -3.05 9.29
CA ILE A 73 14.51 -4.17 8.38
C ILE A 73 15.68 -5.11 8.22
N VAL A 74 15.38 -6.40 8.44
CA VAL A 74 16.32 -7.52 8.32
C VAL A 74 16.53 -7.94 6.85
N LYS A 75 15.68 -7.47 5.92
CA LYS A 75 15.67 -7.82 4.49
C LYS A 75 15.66 -6.57 3.60
N SER A 76 16.21 -6.69 2.39
CA SER A 76 16.17 -5.63 1.38
C SER A 76 14.72 -5.27 1.04
N TYR A 77 14.45 -3.97 0.85
CA TYR A 77 13.19 -3.50 0.28
C TYR A 77 12.95 -4.14 -1.11
N PRO A 78 11.74 -4.67 -1.39
CA PRO A 78 11.35 -5.02 -2.74
C PRO A 78 11.37 -3.77 -3.63
N LYS A 79 11.93 -3.90 -4.83
CA LYS A 79 12.18 -2.77 -5.72
C LYS A 79 12.11 -3.17 -7.18
N MET A 80 11.73 -2.23 -8.03
CA MET A 80 11.69 -2.39 -9.48
C MET A 80 12.14 -1.10 -10.17
N ILE A 81 12.69 -1.23 -11.37
CA ILE A 81 12.97 -0.10 -12.25
C ILE A 81 11.97 -0.14 -13.40
N ILE A 82 11.36 1.00 -13.70
CA ILE A 82 10.51 1.15 -14.88
C ILE A 82 11.43 1.40 -16.07
N ASN A 83 11.57 0.39 -16.94
CA ASN A 83 12.38 0.44 -18.16
C ASN A 83 11.47 0.28 -19.39
N ASN A 84 10.78 1.36 -19.74
CA ASN A 84 9.89 1.42 -20.89
C ASN A 84 9.80 2.87 -21.38
N ASP A 85 10.37 3.14 -22.55
CA ASP A 85 10.46 4.49 -23.13
C ASP A 85 9.10 5.12 -23.43
N ARG A 86 8.02 4.33 -23.49
CA ARG A 86 6.64 4.84 -23.66
C ARG A 86 5.98 5.20 -22.32
N ASN A 87 6.59 4.84 -21.20
CA ASN A 87 6.08 5.14 -19.87
C ASN A 87 6.69 6.46 -19.37
N PRO A 88 5.88 7.42 -18.90
CA PRO A 88 6.41 8.69 -18.41
C PRO A 88 7.24 8.56 -17.13
N LEU A 89 7.25 7.39 -16.47
CA LEU A 89 8.17 7.04 -15.38
C LEU A 89 9.39 6.24 -15.82
N ASN A 90 9.73 6.21 -17.11
CA ASN A 90 10.95 5.55 -17.56
C ASN A 90 12.17 6.02 -16.76
N GLY A 91 13.00 5.08 -16.32
CA GLY A 91 14.15 5.36 -15.46
C GLY A 91 13.82 5.70 -14.01
N THR A 92 12.62 5.35 -13.53
CA THR A 92 12.24 5.52 -12.12
C THR A 92 12.47 4.22 -11.36
N LEU A 93 13.19 4.29 -10.23
CA LEU A 93 13.23 3.23 -9.22
C LEU A 93 11.98 3.33 -8.34
N ILE A 94 11.19 2.26 -8.27
CA ILE A 94 10.08 2.15 -7.34
C ILE A 94 10.50 1.23 -6.19
N LEU A 95 10.44 1.75 -4.96
CA LEU A 95 10.54 0.96 -3.74
C LEU A 95 9.13 0.66 -3.22
N ILE A 96 8.90 -0.61 -2.87
CA ILE A 96 7.69 -1.05 -2.16
C ILE A 96 8.04 -1.06 -0.68
N ILE A 97 7.25 -0.34 0.12
CA ILE A 97 7.43 -0.17 1.55
C ILE A 97 6.71 -1.32 2.27
N PRO A 98 7.44 -2.30 2.84
CA PRO A 98 6.84 -3.44 3.54
C PRO A 98 6.25 -3.07 4.91
N GLU A 99 6.58 -1.90 5.46
CA GLU A 99 6.19 -1.50 6.80
C GLU A 99 4.69 -1.23 6.92
N THR A 100 4.08 -1.93 7.86
CA THR A 100 2.64 -1.89 8.12
C THR A 100 2.29 -1.21 9.45
N GLY A 101 3.27 -0.92 10.31
CA GLY A 101 3.07 -0.29 11.61
C GLY A 101 3.26 1.23 11.57
N GLU A 102 2.78 1.90 12.61
CA GLU A 102 3.06 3.31 12.85
C GLU A 102 4.51 3.51 13.33
N GLY A 103 5.14 4.58 12.87
CA GLY A 103 6.49 4.95 13.28
C GLY A 103 7.26 5.73 12.22
N ASP A 104 8.48 6.10 12.59
CA ASP A 104 9.45 6.78 11.73
C ASP A 104 10.50 5.81 11.22
N TYR A 105 10.71 5.83 9.91
CA TYR A 105 11.54 4.86 9.21
C TYR A 105 12.67 5.58 8.46
N PRO A 106 13.86 5.67 9.07
CA PRO A 106 15.05 6.09 8.35
C PRO A 106 15.55 4.97 7.44
N PHE A 107 15.98 5.33 6.24
CA PHE A 107 16.68 4.41 5.35
C PHE A 107 17.60 5.14 4.37
N SER A 108 18.47 4.38 3.72
CA SER A 108 19.35 4.90 2.69
C SER A 108 19.33 4.06 1.43
N ILE A 109 19.48 4.72 0.29
CA ILE A 109 19.62 4.14 -1.04
C ILE A 109 21.03 4.45 -1.54
N ASP A 110 21.82 3.43 -1.80
CA ASP A 110 23.13 3.54 -2.45
C ASP A 110 22.96 3.22 -3.94
N VAL A 111 23.24 4.20 -4.79
CA VAL A 111 23.21 4.07 -6.25
C VAL A 111 24.66 3.94 -6.71
N ALA A 112 25.05 2.73 -7.13
CA ALA A 112 26.44 2.35 -7.38
C ALA A 112 27.25 3.42 -8.13
N ASN A 113 28.31 3.92 -7.51
CA ASN A 113 29.24 4.95 -8.02
C ASN A 113 28.66 6.36 -8.21
N PHE A 114 27.37 6.59 -7.92
CA PHE A 114 26.73 7.90 -8.06
C PHE A 114 26.48 8.58 -6.71
N GLY A 115 26.20 7.80 -5.66
CA GLY A 115 26.08 8.36 -4.32
C GLY A 115 25.09 7.61 -3.44
N ARG A 116 25.06 8.03 -2.17
CA ARG A 116 24.16 7.48 -1.15
C ARG A 116 23.14 8.53 -0.73
N VAL A 117 21.87 8.22 -0.94
CA VAL A 117 20.74 9.02 -0.51
C VAL A 117 20.23 8.52 0.82
N GLU A 118 20.31 9.36 1.85
CA GLU A 118 19.63 9.17 3.13
C GLU A 118 18.29 9.89 3.14
N LEU A 119 17.24 9.18 3.54
CA LEU A 119 15.90 9.72 3.69
C LEU A 119 15.14 9.08 4.86
N SER A 120 14.03 9.69 5.22
CA SER A 120 13.08 9.13 6.19
C SER A 120 11.66 9.33 5.72
N TYR A 121 10.76 8.49 6.22
CA TYR A 121 9.32 8.67 6.08
C TYR A 121 8.63 8.21 7.36
N SER A 122 7.43 8.72 7.59
CA SER A 122 6.58 8.32 8.70
C SER A 122 5.40 7.52 8.19
N ILE A 123 5.00 6.51 8.93
CA ILE A 123 3.71 5.85 8.76
C ILE A 123 2.85 6.24 9.95
N ASN A 124 1.65 6.73 9.69
CA ASN A 124 0.69 7.14 10.73
C ASN A 124 -0.59 6.31 10.60
N GLN A 125 -1.15 5.87 11.72
CA GLN A 125 -2.46 5.25 11.75
C GLN A 125 -3.55 6.32 11.73
N ILE A 126 -4.36 6.35 10.68
CA ILE A 126 -5.44 7.32 10.51
C ILE A 126 -6.79 6.63 10.69
N LYS A 127 -7.65 7.24 11.52
CA LYS A 127 -9.04 6.79 11.66
C LYS A 127 -9.82 7.08 10.38
N SER A 128 -10.56 6.08 9.91
CA SER A 128 -11.43 6.18 8.74
C SER A 128 -12.90 6.07 9.18
N ASN A 129 -13.78 6.59 8.33
CA ASN A 129 -15.23 6.50 8.49
C ASN A 129 -15.80 5.18 7.94
N ASP A 130 -14.95 4.32 7.36
CA ASP A 130 -15.32 3.00 6.86
C ASP A 130 -15.51 2.02 8.03
N ILE A 131 -16.72 1.48 8.15
CA ILE A 131 -17.10 0.50 9.19
C ILE A 131 -16.26 -0.77 9.08
N CYS A 132 -15.84 -1.15 7.87
CA CYS A 132 -15.04 -2.33 7.61
C CYS A 132 -13.54 -2.08 7.69
N LYS A 133 -13.12 -0.81 7.63
CA LYS A 133 -11.72 -0.36 7.79
C LYS A 133 -11.67 0.86 8.70
N PRO A 134 -11.85 0.69 10.03
CA PRO A 134 -11.92 1.82 10.95
C PRO A 134 -10.59 2.57 11.07
N TYR A 135 -9.49 1.94 10.67
CA TYR A 135 -8.17 2.55 10.59
C TYR A 135 -7.45 2.13 9.31
N TYR A 136 -6.60 3.01 8.80
CA TYR A 136 -5.65 2.69 7.74
C TYR A 136 -4.30 3.35 8.04
N TYR A 137 -3.23 2.77 7.49
CA TYR A 137 -1.90 3.32 7.65
C TYR A 137 -1.55 4.18 6.44
N SER A 138 -1.32 5.47 6.66
CA SER A 138 -0.88 6.41 5.62
C SER A 138 0.60 6.70 5.74
N MET A 139 1.28 6.85 4.60
CA MET A 139 2.66 7.33 4.58
C MET A 139 2.68 8.84 4.43
N SER A 140 3.52 9.51 5.20
CA SER A 140 3.70 10.96 5.18
C SER A 140 5.15 11.34 5.48
N SER A 141 5.43 12.65 5.47
CA SER A 141 6.68 13.20 5.97
C SER A 141 7.92 12.63 5.28
N ILE A 142 7.85 12.36 3.98
CA ILE A 142 8.99 11.87 3.23
C ILE A 142 10.01 13.01 3.12
N GLU A 143 11.22 12.77 3.58
CA GLU A 143 12.27 13.79 3.66
C GLU A 143 13.59 13.20 3.21
N VAL A 144 14.23 13.81 2.22
CA VAL A 144 15.61 13.49 1.83
C VAL A 144 16.56 14.42 2.59
N LYS A 145 17.46 13.85 3.36
CA LYS A 145 18.36 14.59 4.28
C LYS A 145 19.73 14.91 3.67
N SER A 146 20.09 14.17 2.64
CA SER A 146 21.46 14.12 2.10
C SER A 146 21.64 14.92 0.80
N HIS A 147 20.56 15.16 0.05
CA HIS A 147 20.63 15.71 -1.30
C HIS A 147 19.45 16.64 -1.58
N PRO A 148 19.61 17.66 -2.46
CA PRO A 148 18.49 18.42 -2.99
C PRO A 148 17.52 17.50 -3.72
N PHE A 149 16.23 17.74 -3.49
CA PHE A 149 15.17 16.96 -4.10
C PHE A 149 13.94 17.79 -4.38
N GLU A 150 13.13 17.30 -5.31
CA GLU A 150 11.83 17.87 -5.66
C GLU A 150 10.78 16.76 -5.71
N TYR A 151 9.58 17.08 -5.24
CA TYR A 151 8.40 16.28 -5.56
C TYR A 151 7.99 16.55 -7.00
N PHE A 152 7.56 15.52 -7.71
CA PHE A 152 6.91 15.69 -9.00
C PHE A 152 5.65 14.86 -9.07
N GLU A 153 4.60 15.43 -9.64
CA GLU A 153 3.35 14.72 -9.87
C GLU A 153 3.32 14.16 -11.29
N ASN A 154 2.70 13.00 -11.45
CA ASN A 154 2.40 12.45 -12.76
C ASN A 154 0.90 12.12 -12.80
N GLU A 155 0.12 12.97 -13.47
CA GLU A 155 -1.35 12.88 -13.53
C GLU A 155 -1.86 11.54 -14.08
N HIS A 156 -1.03 10.84 -14.88
CA HIS A 156 -1.38 9.54 -15.42
C HIS A 156 -1.32 8.40 -14.39
N ILE A 157 -0.88 8.68 -13.17
CA ILE A 157 -0.71 7.68 -12.12
C ILE A 157 -1.54 8.08 -10.90
N LEU A 158 -2.85 7.86 -11.06
CA LEU A 158 -3.81 7.83 -9.97
C LEU A 158 -3.27 6.91 -8.84
N GLY A 159 -2.77 7.52 -7.77
CA GLY A 159 -2.39 6.83 -6.53
C GLY A 159 -0.92 6.89 -6.10
N ARG A 160 0.02 7.39 -6.92
CA ARG A 160 1.44 7.51 -6.51
C ARG A 160 1.82 8.96 -6.19
N LYS A 161 1.55 9.39 -4.96
CA LYS A 161 1.87 10.75 -4.45
C LYS A 161 3.31 10.92 -3.94
N ASN A 162 4.17 9.90 -4.09
CA ASN A 162 5.49 9.85 -3.46
C ASN A 162 6.59 9.68 -4.51
N LEU A 163 6.61 10.54 -5.52
CA LEU A 163 7.64 10.55 -6.56
C LEU A 163 8.64 11.68 -6.27
N LEU A 164 9.91 11.30 -6.17
CA LEU A 164 11.01 12.18 -5.79
C LEU A 164 12.02 12.24 -6.93
N LYS A 165 12.40 13.44 -7.34
CA LYS A 165 13.56 13.69 -8.18
C LYS A 165 14.71 14.12 -7.29
N ILE A 166 15.84 13.41 -7.35
CA ILE A 166 17.00 13.63 -6.48
C ILE A 166 18.22 13.94 -7.36
N LEU A 167 18.92 15.03 -7.02
CA LEU A 167 20.16 15.41 -7.70
C LEU A 167 21.35 14.71 -7.02
N LEU A 168 22.08 13.90 -7.77
CA LEU A 168 23.33 13.23 -7.37
C LEU A 168 24.52 13.83 -8.13
#